data_AF-B3XLH5-F1
#
_entry.id   AF-B3XLH5-F1
#
_cell.length_a   1.000
_cell.length_b   1.000
_cell.length_c   1.000
_cell.angle_alpha   90.00
_cell.angle_beta   90.00
_cell.angle_gamma   90.00
#
_symmetry.space_group_name_H-M   'P 1'
#
loop_
_entity.id
_entity.type
_entity.pdbx_description
1 polymer ?
#
loop_
_entity_poly.entity_id
_entity_poly.type
_entity_poly.pdbx_seq_one_letter_code
_entity_poly.pdbx_strand_id
1 'polypeptide(L)'
;MREHIELALLQYETFLDKIDNMQMKADNMSLELEEKGKELDEATKKLNNSTANFISILGIYSALIFGVFGGFDVFKDILTNVNGTPISNVLIEGSVLMIGLITLIFILLQSIGILSGKPYLACGHENPLKCDCSFSKKYPIFTLTLKIFLVILVLGSIIHILNRDHLLYRFWWKVGLASFGASILVCLTMNILKTSKLIHFRRPRFLKNRNSNN
;
A
#
# COMPACT_ATOMS: atom_id res chain seq x y z
N MET A 1 33.45 53.88 -59.59
CA MET A 1 33.27 52.55 -60.21
C MET A 1 33.82 51.43 -59.32
N ARG A 2 35.07 51.48 -58.85
CA ARG A 2 35.63 50.47 -57.92
C ARG A 2 34.88 50.35 -56.59
N GLU A 3 34.55 51.47 -55.92
CA GLU A 3 33.76 51.44 -54.67
C GLU A 3 32.39 50.76 -54.83
N HIS A 4 31.72 50.95 -55.97
CA HIS A 4 30.42 50.32 -56.21
C HIS A 4 30.53 48.80 -56.39
N ILE A 5 31.66 48.32 -56.93
CA ILE A 5 31.94 46.88 -57.07
C ILE A 5 32.24 46.27 -55.70
N GLU A 6 32.98 46.98 -54.85
CA GLU A 6 33.33 46.54 -53.49
C GLU A 6 32.10 46.45 -52.58
N LEU A 7 31.22 47.46 -52.60
CA LEU A 7 29.96 47.45 -51.86
C LEU A 7 29.04 46.29 -52.29
N ALA A 8 28.97 46.00 -53.60
CA ALA A 8 28.19 44.88 -54.12
C ALA A 8 28.75 43.52 -53.67
N LEU A 9 30.08 43.37 -53.63
CA LEU A 9 30.74 42.18 -53.10
C LEU A 9 30.44 41.98 -51.61
N LEU A 10 30.53 43.04 -50.81
CA LEU A 10 30.25 42.99 -49.38
C LEU A 10 28.78 42.64 -49.10
N GLN A 11 27.86 43.15 -49.92
CA GLN A 11 26.45 42.79 -49.85
C GLN A 11 26.20 41.30 -50.22
N TYR A 12 26.97 40.76 -51.16
CA TYR A 12 26.90 39.34 -51.52
C TYR A 12 27.43 38.44 -50.39
N GLU A 13 28.57 38.77 -49.79
CA GLU A 13 29.13 38.02 -48.66
C GLU A 13 28.23 38.03 -47.42
N THR A 14 27.68 39.19 -47.07
CA THR A 14 26.70 39.30 -45.95
C THR A 14 25.41 38.51 -46.22
N PHE A 15 25.01 38.38 -47.48
CA PHE A 15 23.86 37.55 -47.85
C PHE A 15 24.16 36.05 -47.69
N LEU A 16 25.35 35.60 -48.11
CA LEU A 16 25.79 34.22 -47.91
C LEU A 16 25.92 33.86 -46.43
N ASP A 17 26.55 34.72 -45.62
CA ASP A 17 26.66 34.52 -44.17
C ASP A 17 25.28 34.47 -43.48
N LYS A 18 24.31 35.25 -43.98
CA LYS A 18 22.93 35.21 -43.47
C LYS A 18 22.21 33.92 -43.86
N ILE A 19 22.46 33.37 -45.04
CA ILE A 19 21.93 32.07 -45.48
C ILE A 19 22.49 30.96 -44.60
N ASP A 20 23.82 30.92 -44.40
CA ASP A 20 24.47 29.91 -43.57
C ASP A 20 23.97 29.98 -42.11
N ASN A 21 23.85 31.18 -41.55
CA ASN A 21 23.28 31.38 -40.22
C ASN A 21 21.81 30.96 -40.12
N MET A 22 21.01 31.16 -41.18
CA MET A 22 19.63 30.69 -41.21
C MET A 22 19.55 29.16 -41.32
N GLN A 23 20.42 28.54 -42.12
CA GLN A 23 20.49 27.09 -42.24
C GLN A 23 20.92 26.44 -40.92
N MET A 24 21.94 27.00 -40.26
CA MET A 24 22.37 26.56 -38.93
C MET A 24 21.24 26.69 -37.88
N LYS A 25 20.46 27.77 -37.93
CA LYS A 25 19.28 27.93 -37.05
C LYS A 25 18.17 26.93 -37.37
N ALA A 26 17.93 26.65 -38.65
CA ALA A 26 16.94 25.66 -39.06
C ALA A 26 17.34 24.25 -38.61
N ASP A 27 18.63 23.90 -38.73
CA ASP A 27 19.16 22.62 -38.29
C ASP A 27 19.09 22.48 -36.76
N ASN A 28 19.50 23.51 -36.00
CA ASN A 28 19.35 23.50 -34.54
C ASN A 28 17.88 23.41 -34.11
N MET A 29 16.99 24.14 -34.78
CA MET A 29 15.56 24.07 -34.49
C MET A 29 14.98 22.68 -34.81
N SER A 30 15.47 22.02 -35.85
CA SER A 30 15.07 20.64 -36.18
C SER A 30 15.54 19.63 -35.12
N LEU A 31 16.75 19.81 -34.58
CA LEU A 31 17.29 19.00 -33.49
C LEU A 31 16.52 19.24 -32.17
N GLU A 32 16.23 20.49 -31.83
CA GLU A 32 15.39 20.83 -30.68
C GLU A 32 13.98 20.24 -30.81
N LEU A 33 13.39 20.28 -32.01
CA LEU A 33 12.08 19.66 -32.28
C LEU A 33 12.12 18.14 -32.12
N GLU A 34 13.19 17.47 -32.56
CA GLU A 34 13.36 16.03 -32.38
C GLU A 34 13.52 15.66 -30.90
N GLU A 35 14.31 16.44 -30.15
CA GLU A 35 14.48 16.26 -28.71
C GLU A 35 13.16 16.47 -27.95
N LYS A 36 12.43 17.55 -28.26
CA LYS A 36 11.10 17.82 -27.70
C LYS A 36 10.09 16.73 -28.08
N GLY A 37 10.18 16.18 -29.30
CA GLY A 37 9.38 15.06 -29.75
C GLY A 37 9.64 13.78 -28.93
N LYS A 38 10.90 13.49 -28.63
CA LYS A 38 11.31 12.36 -27.76
C LYS A 38 10.83 12.56 -26.32
N GLU A 39 11.01 13.75 -25.75
CA GLU A 39 10.49 14.08 -24.41
C GLU A 39 8.96 13.91 -24.34
N LEU A 40 8.24 14.29 -25.39
CA LEU A 40 6.79 14.16 -25.48
C LEU A 40 6.33 12.70 -25.60
N ASP A 41 7.05 11.87 -26.37
CA ASP A 41 6.79 10.44 -26.48
C ASP A 41 7.04 9.72 -25.15
N GLU A 42 8.13 10.05 -24.45
CA GLU A 42 8.42 9.54 -23.11
C GLU A 42 7.36 9.96 -22.10
N ALA A 43 6.94 11.23 -22.12
CA ALA A 43 5.86 11.73 -21.26
C ALA A 43 4.53 11.02 -21.56
N THR A 44 4.20 10.83 -22.84
CA THR A 44 3.00 10.10 -23.28
C THR A 44 3.04 8.64 -22.84
N LYS A 45 4.17 7.95 -22.99
CA LYS A 45 4.36 6.57 -22.51
C LYS A 45 4.20 6.48 -20.99
N LYS A 46 4.76 7.41 -20.23
CA LYS A 46 4.62 7.46 -18.78
C LYS A 46 3.18 7.72 -18.34
N LEU A 47 2.46 8.58 -19.06
CA LEU A 47 1.04 8.83 -18.86
C LEU A 47 0.21 7.59 -19.18
N ASN A 48 0.41 6.95 -20.33
CA ASN A 48 -0.30 5.72 -20.71
C ASN A 48 -0.08 4.59 -19.69
N ASN A 49 1.16 4.41 -19.23
CA ASN A 49 1.46 3.46 -18.16
C ASN A 49 0.74 3.82 -16.85
N SER A 50 0.69 5.11 -16.50
CA SER A 50 -0.06 5.57 -15.32
C SER A 50 -1.57 5.35 -15.46
N THR A 51 -2.15 5.60 -16.63
CA THR A 51 -3.55 5.31 -16.93
C THR A 51 -3.86 3.82 -16.81
N ALA A 52 -2.99 2.95 -17.31
CA ALA A 52 -3.12 1.50 -17.14
C ALA A 52 -3.07 1.07 -15.66
N ASN A 53 -2.20 1.70 -14.87
CA ASN A 53 -2.15 1.51 -13.42
C ASN A 53 -3.45 1.98 -12.75
N PHE A 54 -4.01 3.13 -13.14
CA PHE A 54 -5.29 3.61 -12.61
C PHE A 54 -6.46 2.67 -12.94
N ILE A 55 -6.54 2.16 -14.18
CA ILE A 55 -7.55 1.18 -14.58
C ILE A 55 -7.43 -0.09 -13.71
N SER A 56 -6.20 -0.55 -13.45
CA SER A 56 -5.94 -1.70 -12.59
C SER A 56 -6.37 -1.46 -11.14
N ILE A 57 -6.06 -0.29 -10.57
CA ILE A 57 -6.51 0.10 -9.22
C ILE A 57 -8.03 0.16 -9.15
N LEU A 58 -8.68 0.71 -10.19
CA LEU A 58 -10.13 0.83 -10.24
C LEU A 58 -10.81 -0.54 -10.30
N GLY A 59 -10.26 -1.49 -11.08
CA GLY A 59 -10.75 -2.87 -11.11
C GLY A 59 -10.61 -3.58 -9.76
N ILE A 60 -9.45 -3.43 -9.12
CA ILE A 60 -9.18 -3.95 -7.78
C ILE A 60 -10.14 -3.34 -6.75
N TYR A 61 -10.38 -2.03 -6.82
CA TYR A 61 -11.30 -1.30 -5.95
C TYR A 61 -12.78 -1.67 -6.19
N SER A 62 -13.18 -1.94 -7.43
CA SER A 62 -14.54 -2.38 -7.75
C SER A 62 -14.84 -3.77 -7.16
N ALA A 63 -13.93 -4.72 -7.35
CA ALA A 63 -14.04 -6.06 -6.73
C ALA A 63 -14.13 -5.97 -5.19
N LEU A 64 -13.41 -5.01 -4.62
CA LEU A 64 -13.43 -4.68 -3.20
C LEU A 64 -14.82 -4.27 -2.72
N ILE A 65 -15.45 -3.30 -3.39
CA ILE A 65 -16.76 -2.77 -3.02
C ILE A 65 -17.79 -3.90 -3.07
N PHE A 66 -17.75 -4.73 -4.11
CA PHE A 66 -18.62 -5.90 -4.21
C PHE A 66 -18.37 -6.90 -3.08
N GLY A 67 -17.12 -7.16 -2.72
CA GLY A 67 -16.77 -8.01 -1.58
C GLY A 67 -17.24 -7.45 -0.24
N VAL A 68 -17.10 -6.13 -0.02
CA VAL A 68 -17.56 -5.45 1.20
C VAL A 68 -19.08 -5.43 1.28
N PHE A 69 -19.79 -5.12 0.19
CA PHE A 69 -21.25 -5.14 0.16
C PHE A 69 -21.81 -6.56 0.32
N GLY A 70 -21.20 -7.56 -0.30
CA GLY A 70 -21.54 -8.96 -0.06
C GLY A 70 -21.29 -9.37 1.40
N GLY A 71 -20.17 -8.95 2.00
CA GLY A 71 -19.89 -9.17 3.41
C GLY A 71 -20.84 -8.45 4.37
N PHE A 72 -21.31 -7.24 4.00
CA PHE A 72 -22.29 -6.47 4.76
C PHE A 72 -23.67 -7.12 4.76
N ASP A 73 -24.06 -7.77 3.67
CA ASP A 73 -25.32 -8.50 3.57
C ASP A 73 -25.34 -9.69 4.55
N VAL A 74 -24.28 -10.50 4.54
CA VAL A 74 -24.09 -11.59 5.50
C VAL A 74 -24.00 -11.07 6.94
N PHE A 75 -23.33 -9.93 7.16
CA PHE A 75 -23.27 -9.30 8.48
C PHE A 75 -24.66 -8.86 8.99
N LYS A 76 -25.50 -8.34 8.09
CA LYS A 76 -26.87 -7.95 8.42
C LYS A 76 -27.73 -9.16 8.79
N ASP A 77 -27.58 -10.26 8.07
CA ASP A 77 -28.28 -11.52 8.39
C ASP A 77 -27.87 -12.08 9.75
N ILE A 78 -26.59 -12.03 10.09
CA ILE A 78 -26.09 -12.41 11.41
C ILE A 78 -26.72 -11.55 12.52
N LEU A 79 -26.89 -10.24 12.26
CA LEU A 79 -27.46 -9.31 13.24
C LEU A 79 -28.97 -9.48 13.42
N THR A 80 -29.71 -9.77 12.34
CA THR A 80 -31.16 -9.98 12.40
C THR A 80 -31.53 -11.34 13.01
N ASN A 81 -30.67 -12.35 12.86
CA ASN A 81 -30.90 -13.71 13.38
C ASN A 81 -30.48 -13.90 14.86
N VAL A 82 -30.05 -12.83 15.55
CA VAL A 82 -29.53 -12.87 16.93
C VAL A 82 -30.59 -13.33 17.96
N ASN A 83 -31.89 -13.17 17.65
CA ASN A 83 -32.97 -13.47 18.60
C ASN A 83 -33.26 -14.98 18.75
N GLY A 84 -32.77 -15.83 17.84
CA GLY A 84 -33.02 -17.28 17.84
C GLY A 84 -31.78 -18.17 17.92
N THR A 85 -30.58 -17.58 17.85
CA THR A 85 -29.31 -18.32 17.87
C THR A 85 -28.50 -18.04 19.14
N PRO A 86 -27.73 -19.02 19.65
CA PRO A 86 -26.85 -18.78 20.77
C PRO A 86 -25.83 -17.70 20.40
N ILE A 87 -25.63 -16.73 21.30
CA ILE A 87 -24.72 -15.59 21.14
C ILE A 87 -23.31 -15.99 20.68
N SER A 88 -22.90 -17.24 20.98
CA SER A 88 -21.62 -17.81 20.58
C SER A 88 -21.49 -18.02 19.07
N ASN A 89 -22.57 -18.38 18.35
CA ASN A 89 -22.54 -18.55 16.89
C ASN A 89 -22.35 -17.22 16.17
N VAL A 90 -23.13 -16.22 16.59
CA VAL A 90 -23.06 -14.85 16.07
C VAL A 90 -21.66 -14.25 16.27
N LEU A 91 -21.04 -14.52 17.42
CA LEU A 91 -19.70 -14.04 17.73
C LEU A 91 -18.62 -14.71 16.86
N ILE A 92 -18.76 -16.02 16.57
CA ILE A 92 -17.84 -16.75 15.70
C ILE A 92 -17.99 -16.26 14.25
N GLU A 93 -19.21 -16.27 13.71
CA GLU A 93 -19.49 -15.87 12.33
C GLU A 93 -19.08 -14.40 12.08
N GLY A 94 -19.41 -13.49 13.00
CA GLY A 94 -19.00 -12.09 12.92
C GLY A 94 -17.48 -11.90 12.96
N SER A 95 -16.76 -12.66 13.79
CA SER A 95 -15.29 -12.57 13.86
C SER A 95 -14.61 -13.06 12.58
N VAL A 96 -15.11 -14.13 11.96
CA VAL A 96 -14.61 -14.64 10.67
C VAL A 96 -14.84 -13.61 9.56
N LEU A 97 -16.02 -13.00 9.53
CA LEU A 97 -16.36 -11.95 8.56
C LEU A 97 -15.43 -10.74 8.68
N MET A 98 -15.18 -10.27 9.90
CA MET A 98 -14.31 -9.11 10.14
C MET A 98 -12.84 -9.41 9.81
N ILE A 99 -12.36 -10.64 10.04
CA ILE A 99 -11.02 -11.09 9.60
C ILE A 99 -10.92 -11.10 8.08
N GLY A 100 -11.98 -11.54 7.39
CA GLY A 100 -12.07 -11.49 5.93
C GLY A 100 -11.99 -10.06 5.40
N LEU A 101 -12.81 -9.15 5.95
CA LEU A 101 -12.86 -7.74 5.54
C LEU A 101 -11.53 -7.02 5.77
N ILE A 102 -10.88 -7.19 6.93
CA ILE A 102 -9.59 -6.54 7.20
C ILE A 102 -8.48 -7.07 6.28
N THR A 103 -8.49 -8.38 5.96
CA THR A 103 -7.52 -9.00 5.06
C THR A 103 -7.72 -8.52 3.62
N LEU A 104 -8.98 -8.42 3.19
CA LEU A 104 -9.35 -7.84 1.91
C LEU A 104 -8.77 -6.43 1.82
N ILE A 105 -9.11 -5.53 2.76
CA ILE A 105 -8.62 -4.14 2.86
C ILE A 105 -7.09 -4.07 2.80
N PHE A 106 -6.39 -4.95 3.52
CA PHE A 106 -4.93 -4.98 3.56
C PHE A 106 -4.30 -5.31 2.20
N ILE A 107 -4.84 -6.30 1.48
CA ILE A 107 -4.35 -6.67 0.14
C ILE A 107 -4.40 -5.46 -0.79
N LEU A 108 -5.43 -4.61 -0.70
CA LEU A 108 -5.60 -3.52 -1.65
C LEU A 108 -4.73 -2.34 -1.30
N LEU A 109 -4.57 -2.03 -0.01
CA LEU A 109 -3.58 -1.04 0.43
C LEU A 109 -2.17 -1.45 -0.04
N GLN A 110 -1.86 -2.75 0.00
CA GLN A 110 -0.61 -3.27 -0.53
C GLN A 110 -0.53 -3.15 -2.06
N SER A 111 -1.61 -3.48 -2.80
CA SER A 111 -1.67 -3.31 -4.26
C SER A 111 -1.50 -1.85 -4.69
N ILE A 112 -2.16 -0.92 -4.01
CA ILE A 112 -2.02 0.52 -4.24
C ILE A 112 -0.58 0.97 -3.97
N GLY A 113 0.05 0.48 -2.89
CA GLY A 113 1.45 0.79 -2.57
C GLY A 113 2.43 0.29 -3.64
N ILE A 114 2.19 -0.89 -4.21
CA ILE A 114 3.01 -1.43 -5.31
C ILE A 114 2.85 -0.58 -6.58
N LEU A 115 1.61 -0.24 -6.96
CA LEU A 115 1.35 0.57 -8.15
C LEU A 115 1.79 2.04 -8.01
N SER A 116 1.76 2.58 -6.80
CA SER A 116 2.25 3.94 -6.51
C SER A 116 3.78 4.03 -6.46
N GLY A 117 4.50 2.91 -6.68
CA GLY A 117 5.96 2.86 -6.66
C GLY A 117 6.58 3.06 -5.27
N LYS A 118 5.77 3.06 -4.21
CA LYS A 118 6.23 3.22 -2.82
C LYS A 118 5.57 2.15 -1.96
N PRO A 119 6.26 1.03 -1.65
CA PRO A 119 5.68 0.00 -0.82
C PRO A 119 5.39 0.57 0.58
N TYR A 120 4.20 0.25 1.11
CA TYR A 120 3.74 0.75 2.40
C TYR A 120 4.49 0.03 3.54
N LEU A 121 5.72 0.44 3.82
CA LEU A 121 6.60 -0.18 4.79
C LEU A 121 6.74 0.72 6.01
N ALA A 122 6.33 0.24 7.18
CA ALA A 122 6.61 0.94 8.44
C ALA A 122 8.07 0.76 8.91
N CYS A 123 8.84 -0.13 8.25
CA CYS A 123 10.26 -0.29 8.51
C CYS A 123 11.01 0.89 7.85
N GLY A 124 11.48 1.84 8.65
CA GLY A 124 12.12 3.09 8.20
C GLY A 124 13.53 2.92 7.60
N HIS A 125 13.75 1.87 6.80
CA HIS A 125 14.99 1.69 6.06
C HIS A 125 14.86 2.32 4.67
N GLU A 126 15.92 3.02 4.26
CA GLU A 126 15.98 3.75 2.98
C GLU A 126 16.05 2.81 1.76
N ASN A 127 16.47 1.56 1.95
CA ASN A 127 16.60 0.57 0.87
C ASN A 127 15.59 -0.60 1.03
N PRO A 128 14.53 -0.67 0.18
CA PRO A 128 13.48 -1.68 0.31
C PRO A 128 13.92 -3.12 0.00
N LEU A 129 15.06 -3.31 -0.69
CA LEU A 129 15.56 -4.61 -1.16
C LEU A 129 16.41 -5.39 -0.13
N LYS A 130 16.90 -4.74 0.94
CA LYS A 130 17.70 -5.38 2.02
C LYS A 130 17.00 -5.36 3.38
N CYS A 131 15.68 -5.31 3.37
CA CYS A 131 14.87 -5.21 4.59
C CYS A 131 14.52 -6.61 5.13
N ASP A 132 15.34 -7.15 6.04
CA ASP A 132 15.06 -8.40 6.77
C ASP A 132 14.14 -8.16 8.00
N CYS A 133 13.17 -7.26 7.86
CA CYS A 133 12.21 -6.96 8.91
C CYS A 133 11.12 -8.04 8.93
N SER A 134 10.92 -8.71 10.07
CA SER A 134 9.79 -9.62 10.28
C SER A 134 8.45 -8.96 9.92
N PHE A 135 7.50 -9.74 9.37
CA PHE A 135 6.20 -9.27 8.87
C PHE A 135 5.41 -8.44 9.90
N SER A 136 5.53 -8.77 11.19
CA SER A 136 4.92 -8.01 12.30
C SER A 136 5.49 -6.60 12.49
N LYS A 137 6.77 -6.38 12.16
CA LYS A 137 7.40 -5.05 12.19
C LYS A 137 7.12 -4.26 10.92
N LYS A 138 6.89 -4.97 9.80
CA LYS A 138 6.57 -4.40 8.49
C LYS A 138 5.17 -3.77 8.47
N TYR A 139 4.19 -4.45 9.09
CA TYR A 139 2.79 -4.02 9.17
C TYR A 139 2.25 -4.13 10.62
N PRO A 140 2.68 -3.24 11.53
CA PRO A 140 2.36 -3.37 12.95
C PRO A 140 0.86 -3.23 13.24
N ILE A 141 0.15 -2.34 12.53
CA ILE A 141 -1.28 -2.10 12.73
C ILE A 141 -2.12 -3.28 12.25
N PHE A 142 -1.88 -3.76 11.01
CA PHE A 142 -2.60 -4.92 10.47
C PHE A 142 -2.40 -6.17 11.33
N THR A 143 -1.15 -6.44 11.72
CA THR A 143 -0.83 -7.57 12.59
C THR A 143 -1.51 -7.47 13.96
N LEU A 144 -1.59 -6.27 14.52
CA LEU A 144 -2.26 -6.02 15.81
C LEU A 144 -3.77 -6.28 15.69
N THR A 145 -4.43 -5.74 14.67
CA THR A 145 -5.86 -5.92 14.43
C THR A 145 -6.20 -7.39 14.19
N LEU A 146 -5.43 -8.10 13.37
CA LEU A 146 -5.62 -9.53 13.11
C LEU A 146 -5.55 -10.36 14.39
N LYS A 147 -4.59 -10.06 15.28
CA LYS A 147 -4.44 -10.74 16.57
C LYS A 147 -5.62 -10.49 17.50
N ILE A 148 -6.16 -9.27 17.55
CA ILE A 148 -7.32 -8.93 18.39
C ILE A 148 -8.55 -9.75 17.96
N PHE A 149 -8.86 -9.78 16.67
CA PHE A 149 -10.00 -10.55 16.16
C PHE A 149 -9.81 -12.06 16.33
N LEU A 150 -8.59 -12.58 16.22
CA LEU A 150 -8.29 -13.99 16.45
C LEU A 150 -8.52 -14.39 17.92
N VAL A 151 -8.19 -13.53 18.88
CA VAL A 151 -8.50 -13.75 20.31
C VAL A 151 -10.02 -13.79 20.55
N ILE A 152 -10.78 -12.88 19.93
CA ILE A 152 -12.24 -12.85 20.03
C ILE A 152 -12.86 -14.14 19.46
N LEU A 153 -12.35 -14.63 18.33
CA LEU A 153 -12.79 -15.87 17.70
C LEU A 153 -12.56 -17.09 18.60
N VAL A 154 -11.39 -17.16 19.25
CA VAL A 154 -11.06 -18.24 20.20
C VAL A 154 -11.98 -18.19 21.41
N LEU A 155 -12.24 -17.00 21.97
CA LEU A 155 -13.18 -16.83 23.08
C LEU A 155 -14.61 -17.26 22.70
N GLY A 156 -15.10 -16.86 21.52
CA GLY A 156 -16.40 -17.27 21.00
C GLY A 156 -16.51 -18.79 20.83
N SER A 157 -15.43 -19.42 20.33
CA SER A 157 -15.35 -20.88 20.18
C SER A 157 -15.38 -21.61 21.52
N ILE A 158 -14.69 -21.08 22.54
CA ILE A 158 -14.70 -21.66 23.90
C ILE A 158 -16.12 -21.58 24.49
N ILE A 159 -16.80 -20.43 24.39
CA ILE A 159 -18.18 -20.27 24.90
C ILE A 159 -19.14 -21.20 24.16
N HIS A 160 -18.98 -21.37 22.84
CA HIS A 160 -19.79 -22.29 22.05
C HIS A 160 -19.64 -23.74 22.51
N ILE A 161 -18.40 -24.19 22.75
CA ILE A 161 -18.10 -25.54 23.23
C ILE A 161 -18.67 -25.75 24.64
N LEU A 162 -18.53 -24.77 25.54
CA LEU A 162 -19.08 -24.83 26.90
C LEU A 162 -20.61 -24.90 26.93
N ASN A 163 -21.28 -24.20 26.02
CA ASN A 163 -22.75 -24.19 25.94
C ASN A 163 -23.32 -25.48 25.33
N ARG A 164 -22.54 -26.21 24.53
CA ARG A 164 -22.97 -27.44 23.86
C ARG A 164 -22.90 -28.68 24.76
N ASP A 165 -22.04 -28.69 25.78
CA ASP A 165 -21.71 -29.90 26.52
C ASP A 165 -22.07 -29.84 28.01
N HIS A 166 -23.20 -30.46 28.35
CA HIS A 166 -23.39 -31.18 29.62
C HIS A 166 -22.56 -32.49 29.63
N LEU A 167 -21.31 -32.42 29.13
CA LEU A 167 -20.40 -33.55 28.83
C LEU A 167 -19.00 -33.32 29.41
N LEU A 168 -18.94 -32.48 30.45
CA LEU A 168 -17.77 -31.92 31.10
C LEU A 168 -16.86 -32.93 31.83
N TYR A 169 -17.23 -34.21 31.93
CA TYR A 169 -16.42 -35.19 32.67
C TYR A 169 -15.44 -35.99 31.79
N ARG A 170 -15.67 -36.12 30.48
CA ARG A 170 -14.86 -37.06 29.65
C ARG A 170 -13.61 -36.42 29.03
N PHE A 171 -13.55 -35.10 28.89
CA PHE A 171 -12.57 -34.44 28.02
C PHE A 171 -11.82 -33.26 28.66
N TRP A 172 -11.60 -33.32 29.97
CA TRP A 172 -10.80 -32.35 30.75
C TRP A 172 -9.45 -32.00 30.09
N TRP A 173 -8.80 -32.97 29.44
CA TRP A 173 -7.53 -32.75 28.76
C TRP A 173 -7.62 -31.80 27.56
N LYS A 174 -8.72 -31.81 26.79
CA LYS A 174 -8.84 -30.95 25.59
C LYS A 174 -9.20 -29.51 25.91
N VAL A 175 -10.03 -29.28 26.93
CA VAL A 175 -10.35 -27.92 27.41
C VAL A 175 -9.13 -27.29 28.07
N GLY A 176 -8.36 -28.07 28.84
CA GLY A 176 -7.08 -27.65 29.40
C GLY A 176 -6.07 -27.25 28.32
N LEU A 177 -5.94 -28.06 27.25
CA LEU A 177 -5.01 -27.78 26.16
C LEU A 177 -5.39 -26.53 25.35
N ALA A 178 -6.70 -26.31 25.11
CA ALA A 178 -7.20 -25.14 24.41
C ALA A 178 -7.04 -23.85 25.23
N SER A 179 -7.30 -23.91 26.54
CA SER A 179 -7.11 -22.79 27.47
C SER A 179 -5.62 -22.45 27.65
N PHE A 180 -4.75 -23.46 27.78
CA PHE A 180 -3.29 -23.25 27.77
C PHE A 180 -2.80 -22.67 26.45
N GLY A 181 -3.33 -23.15 25.32
CA GLY A 181 -3.04 -22.59 23.99
C GLY A 181 -3.43 -21.12 23.88
N ALA A 182 -4.61 -20.75 24.38
CA ALA A 182 -5.09 -19.37 24.40
C ALA A 182 -4.26 -18.48 25.33
N SER A 183 -3.90 -18.95 26.53
CA SER A 183 -3.04 -18.22 27.47
C SER A 183 -1.61 -18.07 26.95
N ILE A 184 -1.05 -19.07 26.29
CA ILE A 184 0.26 -18.99 25.62
C ILE A 184 0.19 -18.00 24.45
N LEU A 185 -0.87 -18.03 23.65
CA LEU A 185 -1.05 -17.10 22.54
C LEU A 185 -1.20 -15.65 23.03
N VAL A 186 -1.97 -15.42 24.10
CA VAL A 186 -2.14 -14.11 24.75
C VAL A 186 -0.84 -13.64 25.44
N CYS A 187 -0.08 -14.54 26.07
CA CYS A 187 1.25 -14.22 26.61
C CYS A 187 2.24 -13.83 25.49
N LEU A 188 2.20 -14.53 24.35
CA LEU A 188 3.02 -14.18 23.18
C LEU A 188 2.57 -12.85 22.55
N THR A 189 1.28 -12.52 22.53
CA THR A 189 0.80 -11.21 22.04
C THR A 189 1.16 -10.06 22.99
N MET A 190 1.10 -10.26 24.31
CA MET A 190 1.54 -9.31 25.33
C MET A 190 3.05 -9.04 25.27
N ASN A 191 3.87 -10.07 25.06
CA ASN A 191 5.32 -9.91 24.94
C ASN A 191 5.70 -9.11 23.67
N ILE A 192 4.99 -9.33 22.57
CA ILE A 192 5.18 -8.57 21.32
C ILE A 192 4.71 -7.11 21.46
N LEU A 193 3.59 -6.85 22.16
CA LEU A 193 3.12 -5.49 22.44
C LEU A 193 4.07 -4.71 23.37
N LYS A 194 4.72 -5.39 24.32
CA LYS A 194 5.77 -4.81 25.17
C LYS A 194 7.00 -4.41 24.34
N THR A 195 7.36 -5.21 23.33
CA THR A 195 8.43 -4.85 22.39
C THR A 195 8.07 -3.73 21.42
N SER A 196 6.78 -3.54 21.07
CA SER A 196 6.35 -2.43 20.20
C SER A 196 6.19 -1.10 20.95
N LYS A 197 5.76 -1.11 22.22
CA LYS A 197 5.75 0.08 23.09
C LYS A 197 7.16 0.64 23.33
N LEU A 198 8.17 -0.22 23.43
CA LEU A 198 9.58 0.18 23.53
C LEU A 198 10.11 0.87 22.27
N ILE A 199 9.51 0.61 21.10
CA ILE A 199 9.87 1.26 19.83
C ILE A 199 9.15 2.62 19.67
N HIS A 200 7.91 2.77 20.14
CA HIS A 200 7.20 4.05 20.10
C HIS A 200 7.79 5.11 21.06
N PHE A 201 8.52 4.70 22.11
CA PHE A 201 9.22 5.65 23.00
C PHE A 201 10.55 6.17 22.43
N ARG A 202 11.02 5.66 21.28
CA ARG A 202 12.19 6.16 20.57
C ARG A 202 11.76 6.79 19.24
N ARG A 203 10.91 7.81 19.27
CA ARG A 203 10.75 8.73 18.13
C ARG A 203 12.13 9.38 17.87
N PRO A 204 12.79 9.18 16.71
CA PRO A 204 13.82 10.11 16.32
C PRO A 204 13.16 11.46 16.03
N ARG A 205 13.72 12.47 16.67
CA ARG A 205 13.38 13.89 16.56
C ARG A 205 13.79 14.40 15.17
N PHE A 206 13.06 14.05 14.12
CA PHE A 206 13.28 14.62 12.77
C PHE A 206 12.53 15.94 12.60
N LEU A 207 12.96 16.96 13.35
CA LEU A 207 12.79 18.38 13.02
C LEU A 207 13.94 19.17 13.64
N LYS A 208 15.19 18.83 13.28
CA LYS A 208 16.32 19.76 13.41
C LYS A 208 17.47 19.29 12.53
N ASN A 209 17.52 19.81 11.30
CA ASN A 209 18.70 20.44 10.71
C ASN A 209 18.57 20.47 9.18
N ARG A 210 17.71 21.35 8.68
CA ARG A 210 17.84 21.91 7.33
C ARG A 210 18.28 23.36 7.53
N ASN A 211 19.50 23.54 8.03
CA ASN A 211 20.28 24.79 8.06
C ASN A 211 21.67 24.51 8.66
N SER A 212 22.55 23.87 7.89
CA SER A 212 24.00 24.09 7.97
C SER A 212 24.67 23.40 6.80
N ASN A 213 25.59 24.13 6.18
CA ASN A 213 26.52 23.78 5.10
C ASN A 213 25.94 24.01 3.70
N ASN A 214 26.22 25.18 3.13
CA ASN A 214 27.40 25.48 2.30
C ASN A 214 27.40 24.67 1.02
#